data_AF-A0A2H6JYT8-F1
#
_entry.id   AF-A0A2H6JYT8-F1
#
_cell.length_a   1.000
_cell.length_b   1.000
_cell.length_c   1.000
_cell.angle_alpha   90.00
_cell.angle_beta   90.00
_cell.angle_gamma   90.00
#
_symmetry.space_group_name_H-M   'P 1'
#
loop_
_entity.id
_entity.type
_entity.pdbx_description
1 polymer ?
#
loop_
_entity_poly.entity_id
_entity_poly.type
_entity_poly.pdbx_seq_one_letter_code
_entity_poly.pdbx_strand_id
1 'polypeptide(L)'
;MVKLYLNRSVSYKSKKTFSVIYHNLTGWYYPCKPDFWRYLQTFKGGRELDEKAMTSAVAELVRNKFLIEKKTCPPGEYLGFYPIRVPATVSYEKDDSIVVAVERKGAHGEIDFDVARLEGAAAMLWKNCTGRRSLREIFDETLIPEGDGLKILAVWTSLESQMIRLISQPATEIKQPPQQLIYKAPFLPQKTAATPHAEDVHRYHLETIKDGTEQFDRIESTVSHLYRRPHPILDGRSYGQAFLASLREEKEVEAGCTMLEVGGGMGSVSTDIMAGLKKEGTSVEYIIYDLSPGLIQSQQKMHRQKGVQARHILGNGEFLALKDESVDIALSNEVVADFNTPEVKTSAVQDYLFDHEIPMTKEFFNPYKDEDAQEYVRVNLGAFQLLKELMRVLKPGGLAVVTEFGYQDRLPFRASHLDHAEYSIQFSQMISVAAALGFNLYLTDAFDFLGFRSDVNLITAFSYQAAYRIMEHLGVYLPNMTYTPEMLKAELGSDYDGFRGLQFVGVNKDPFKVVKFLVCQKPDSIPQDQA
;
A
#
# COMPACT_ATOMS: atom_id res chain seq x y z
N MET A 1 -13.29 -12.57 -50.44
CA MET A 1 -12.31 -13.30 -49.61
C MET A 1 -11.10 -12.41 -49.40
N VAL A 2 -10.68 -12.22 -48.15
CA VAL A 2 -9.47 -11.44 -47.80
C VAL A 2 -8.40 -12.40 -47.34
N LYS A 3 -7.17 -12.26 -47.84
CA LYS A 3 -6.04 -13.09 -47.42
C LYS A 3 -5.27 -12.37 -46.31
N LEU A 4 -5.23 -12.97 -45.12
CA LEU A 4 -4.57 -12.41 -43.94
C LEU A 4 -3.32 -13.22 -43.56
N TYR A 5 -2.32 -12.52 -43.06
CA TYR A 5 -1.05 -13.06 -42.57
C TYR A 5 -0.86 -12.69 -41.10
N LEU A 6 -0.25 -13.59 -40.32
CA LEU A 6 0.21 -13.24 -38.97
C LEU A 6 1.38 -12.27 -39.07
N ASN A 7 1.26 -11.12 -38.43
CA ASN A 7 2.33 -10.13 -38.44
C ASN A 7 3.56 -10.65 -37.68
N ARG A 8 4.75 -10.48 -38.27
CA ARG A 8 6.03 -10.92 -37.70
C ARG A 8 6.39 -10.22 -36.40
N SER A 9 5.82 -9.03 -36.16
CA SER A 9 5.97 -8.28 -34.92
C SER A 9 5.13 -8.84 -33.77
N VAL A 10 4.29 -9.85 -34.02
CA VAL A 10 3.51 -10.52 -32.97
C VAL A 10 4.32 -11.66 -32.37
N SER A 11 4.44 -11.62 -31.05
CA SER A 11 5.04 -12.68 -30.24
C SER A 11 4.01 -13.28 -29.29
N TYR A 12 4.32 -14.47 -28.78
CA TYR A 12 3.55 -15.14 -27.73
C TYR A 12 4.46 -15.41 -26.55
N LYS A 13 3.97 -15.12 -25.35
CA LYS A 13 4.64 -15.38 -24.08
C LYS A 13 3.70 -16.17 -23.19
N SER A 14 4.22 -17.22 -22.58
CA SER A 14 3.49 -18.09 -21.67
C SER A 14 4.34 -18.35 -20.45
N LYS A 15 3.73 -18.21 -19.27
CA LYS A 15 4.29 -18.55 -17.95
C LYS A 15 3.26 -19.39 -17.19
N LYS A 16 3.65 -19.97 -16.06
CA LYS A 16 2.77 -20.82 -15.23
C LYS A 16 1.43 -20.14 -14.87
N THR A 17 1.43 -18.82 -14.71
CA THR A 17 0.27 -18.05 -14.24
C THR A 17 -0.49 -17.29 -15.33
N PHE A 18 0.06 -17.13 -16.55
CA PHE A 18 -0.63 -16.42 -17.63
C PHE A 18 -0.04 -16.72 -19.01
N SER A 19 -0.82 -16.47 -20.06
CA SER A 19 -0.40 -16.55 -21.46
C SER A 19 -0.95 -15.38 -22.25
N VAL A 20 -0.13 -14.80 -23.13
CA VAL A 20 -0.42 -13.54 -23.79
C VAL A 20 0.19 -13.51 -25.19
N ILE A 21 -0.55 -12.99 -26.17
CA ILE A 21 0.02 -12.53 -27.44
C ILE A 21 0.27 -11.04 -27.36
N TYR A 22 1.35 -10.58 -27.98
CA TYR A 22 1.80 -9.20 -27.85
C TYR A 22 2.44 -8.71 -29.16
N HIS A 23 2.18 -7.45 -29.52
CA HIS A 23 2.66 -6.83 -30.75
C HIS A 23 3.77 -5.81 -30.46
N ASN A 24 5.00 -6.18 -30.82
CA ASN A 24 6.24 -5.48 -30.44
C ASN A 24 6.26 -3.99 -30.84
N LEU A 25 5.67 -3.62 -31.98
CA LEU A 25 5.70 -2.24 -32.47
C LEU A 25 4.54 -1.36 -31.99
N THR A 26 3.45 -1.96 -31.51
CA THR A 26 2.24 -1.19 -31.17
C THR A 26 1.95 -1.19 -29.68
N GLY A 27 2.63 -2.04 -28.89
CA GLY A 27 2.42 -2.11 -27.45
C GLY A 27 1.14 -2.87 -27.07
N TRP A 28 0.39 -3.40 -28.04
CA TRP A 28 -0.84 -4.13 -27.75
C TRP A 28 -0.54 -5.54 -27.26
N TYR A 29 -1.31 -6.00 -26.29
CA TYR A 29 -1.33 -7.40 -25.89
C TYR A 29 -2.74 -7.90 -25.62
N TYR A 30 -2.92 -9.21 -25.75
CA TYR A 30 -4.16 -9.91 -25.44
C TYR A 30 -3.87 -11.14 -24.57
N PRO A 31 -4.37 -11.17 -23.32
CA PRO A 31 -4.37 -12.40 -22.54
C PRO A 31 -5.12 -13.48 -23.32
N CYS A 32 -4.50 -14.65 -23.50
CA CYS A 32 -5.10 -15.69 -24.32
C CYS A 32 -4.64 -17.09 -23.90
N LYS A 33 -5.49 -18.10 -24.14
CA LYS A 33 -5.10 -19.51 -23.99
C LYS A 33 -4.09 -19.92 -25.07
N PRO A 34 -3.24 -20.93 -24.82
CA PRO A 34 -2.29 -21.44 -25.82
C PRO A 34 -2.93 -21.82 -27.17
N ASP A 35 -4.18 -22.30 -27.15
CA ASP A 35 -4.91 -22.67 -28.38
C ASP A 35 -5.20 -21.48 -29.29
N PHE A 36 -5.43 -20.30 -28.71
CA PHE A 36 -5.64 -19.10 -29.51
C PHE A 36 -4.36 -18.71 -30.25
N TRP A 37 -3.19 -18.87 -29.62
CA TRP A 37 -1.92 -18.67 -30.31
C TRP A 37 -1.72 -19.70 -31.43
N ARG A 38 -2.02 -20.98 -31.20
CA ARG A 38 -1.98 -22.02 -32.25
C ARG A 38 -2.88 -21.65 -33.43
N TYR A 39 -4.09 -21.14 -33.15
CA TYR A 39 -4.99 -20.63 -34.18
C TYR A 39 -4.36 -19.49 -34.99
N LEU A 40 -3.76 -18.49 -34.34
CA LEU A 40 -3.08 -17.39 -35.02
C LEU A 40 -1.89 -17.86 -35.87
N GLN A 41 -1.16 -18.88 -35.44
CA GLN A 41 -0.06 -19.45 -36.22
C GLN A 41 -0.51 -20.02 -37.57
N THR A 42 -1.79 -20.39 -37.73
CA THR A 42 -2.35 -20.82 -39.03
C THR A 42 -2.30 -19.72 -40.10
N PHE A 43 -2.16 -18.45 -39.70
CA PHE A 43 -2.05 -17.31 -40.60
C PHE A 43 -0.61 -17.04 -41.08
N LYS A 44 0.42 -17.73 -40.57
CA LYS A 44 1.83 -17.49 -40.99
C LYS A 44 2.06 -17.65 -42.50
N GLY A 45 1.36 -18.58 -43.14
CA GLY A 45 1.43 -18.85 -44.58
C GLY A 45 0.48 -18.00 -45.44
N GLY A 46 -0.35 -17.17 -44.82
CA GLY A 46 -1.47 -16.49 -45.48
C GLY A 46 -2.70 -17.40 -45.52
N ARG A 47 -3.79 -16.96 -44.87
CA ARG A 47 -5.06 -17.68 -44.82
C ARG A 47 -6.15 -16.82 -45.44
N GLU A 48 -6.92 -17.41 -46.34
CA GLU A 48 -8.11 -16.77 -46.89
C GLU A 48 -9.27 -16.89 -45.91
N LEU A 49 -9.92 -15.76 -45.65
CA LEU A 49 -11.15 -15.68 -44.86
C LEU A 49 -12.26 -15.16 -45.75
N ASP A 50 -13.41 -15.82 -45.65
CA ASP A 50 -14.67 -15.29 -46.15
C ASP A 50 -15.08 -14.08 -45.29
N GLU A 51 -15.80 -13.13 -45.88
CA GLU A 51 -16.32 -11.95 -45.19
C GLU A 51 -17.24 -12.34 -44.03
N LYS A 52 -17.98 -13.44 -44.17
CA LYS A 52 -18.82 -14.01 -43.09
C LYS A 52 -18.01 -14.55 -41.89
N ALA A 53 -16.73 -14.87 -42.09
CA ALA A 53 -15.83 -15.32 -41.05
C ALA A 53 -15.07 -14.16 -40.36
N MET A 54 -15.29 -12.91 -40.81
CA MET A 54 -14.72 -11.70 -40.22
C MET A 54 -15.48 -11.31 -38.95
N THR A 55 -15.29 -12.07 -37.88
CA THR A 55 -15.85 -11.73 -36.57
C THR A 55 -15.28 -10.41 -36.06
N SER A 56 -15.97 -9.80 -35.09
CA SER A 56 -15.47 -8.59 -34.41
C SER A 56 -14.07 -8.76 -33.84
N ALA A 57 -13.75 -9.94 -33.30
CA ALA A 57 -12.42 -10.27 -32.78
C ALA A 57 -11.35 -10.31 -33.88
N VAL A 58 -11.65 -10.90 -35.05
CA VAL A 58 -10.69 -10.91 -36.17
C VAL A 58 -10.51 -9.50 -36.73
N ALA A 59 -11.60 -8.73 -36.86
CA ALA A 59 -11.53 -7.33 -37.27
C ALA A 59 -10.68 -6.47 -36.33
N GLU A 60 -10.74 -6.73 -35.01
CA GLU A 60 -9.89 -6.08 -34.02
C GLU A 60 -8.41 -6.45 -34.19
N LEU A 61 -8.09 -7.74 -34.40
CA LEU A 61 -6.73 -8.19 -34.69
C LEU A 61 -6.15 -7.56 -35.96
N VAL A 62 -6.98 -7.37 -37.00
CA VAL A 62 -6.57 -6.67 -38.23
C VAL A 62 -6.33 -5.18 -37.94
N ARG A 63 -7.26 -4.53 -37.24
CA ARG A 63 -7.18 -3.12 -36.86
C ARG A 63 -5.90 -2.81 -36.08
N ASN A 64 -5.52 -3.68 -35.15
CA ASN A 64 -4.32 -3.55 -34.32
C ASN A 64 -3.07 -4.23 -34.93
N LYS A 65 -3.14 -4.59 -36.22
CA LYS A 65 -2.04 -5.16 -37.03
C LYS A 65 -1.47 -6.48 -36.50
N PHE A 66 -2.20 -7.23 -35.67
CA PHE A 66 -1.84 -8.62 -35.36
C PHE A 66 -1.98 -9.50 -36.60
N LEU A 67 -3.02 -9.25 -37.39
CA LEU A 67 -3.20 -9.81 -38.72
C LEU A 67 -3.05 -8.69 -39.76
N ILE A 68 -2.43 -9.00 -40.89
CA ILE A 68 -2.12 -8.04 -41.96
C ILE A 68 -2.45 -8.64 -43.32
N GLU A 69 -2.87 -7.83 -44.29
CA GLU A 69 -3.25 -8.31 -45.63
C GLU A 69 -2.05 -8.62 -46.54
N LYS A 70 -0.88 -8.07 -46.20
CA LYS A 70 0.39 -8.29 -46.91
C LYS A 70 1.28 -9.23 -46.10
N LYS A 71 2.13 -10.01 -46.77
CA LYS A 71 3.09 -10.92 -46.12
C LYS A 71 4.09 -10.22 -45.19
N THR A 72 4.31 -8.92 -45.40
CA THR A 72 5.17 -8.06 -44.57
C THR A 72 4.48 -6.72 -44.35
N CYS A 73 4.75 -6.11 -43.19
CA CYS A 73 4.27 -4.79 -42.81
C CYS A 73 5.49 -3.91 -42.51
N PRO A 74 5.98 -3.11 -43.48
CA PRO A 74 7.13 -2.24 -43.24
C PRO A 74 6.81 -1.21 -42.14
N PRO A 75 7.81 -0.70 -41.39
CA PRO A 75 7.59 0.24 -40.30
C PRO A 75 6.79 1.51 -40.70
N GLY A 76 6.91 1.95 -41.96
CA GLY A 76 6.15 3.09 -42.50
C GLY A 76 4.62 2.91 -42.48
N GLU A 77 4.11 1.68 -42.43
CA GLU A 77 2.67 1.39 -42.33
C GLU A 77 2.09 1.70 -40.94
N TYR A 78 2.95 1.99 -39.95
CA TYR A 78 2.55 2.43 -38.61
C TYR A 78 2.50 3.94 -38.46
N LEU A 79 2.96 4.71 -39.45
CA LEU A 79 3.03 6.18 -39.35
C LEU A 79 1.65 6.84 -39.17
N GLY A 80 0.58 6.17 -39.61
CA GLY A 80 -0.80 6.63 -39.38
C GLY A 80 -1.36 6.30 -37.98
N PHE A 81 -0.61 5.64 -37.11
CA PHE A 81 -1.03 5.32 -35.75
C PHE A 81 -0.76 6.50 -34.81
N TYR A 82 -1.52 6.56 -33.72
CA TYR A 82 -1.45 7.63 -32.74
C TYR A 82 -0.80 7.08 -31.46
N PRO A 83 0.40 7.55 -31.07
CA PRO A 83 1.04 7.09 -29.85
C PRO A 83 0.36 7.73 -28.63
N ILE A 84 -0.02 6.90 -27.65
CA ILE A 84 -0.62 7.31 -26.39
C ILE A 84 0.16 6.72 -25.20
N ARG A 85 0.40 7.54 -24.18
CA ARG A 85 0.98 7.09 -22.89
C ARG A 85 0.03 6.11 -22.20
N VAL A 86 0.59 5.07 -21.59
CA VAL A 86 -0.23 4.11 -20.84
C VAL A 86 -0.80 4.79 -19.58
N PRO A 87 -2.09 4.60 -19.24
CA PRO A 87 -2.65 5.02 -17.97
C PRO A 87 -1.83 4.44 -16.82
N ALA A 88 -1.65 5.22 -15.75
CA ALA A 88 -0.70 4.92 -14.68
C ALA A 88 0.77 5.13 -15.10
N THR A 89 1.02 6.24 -15.80
CA THR A 89 2.37 6.79 -15.96
C THR A 89 2.43 8.17 -15.31
N VAL A 90 3.45 8.40 -14.50
CA VAL A 90 3.80 9.74 -14.00
C VAL A 90 5.10 10.16 -14.65
N SER A 91 5.19 11.41 -15.06
CA SER A 91 6.44 11.98 -15.57
C SER A 91 6.75 13.31 -14.92
N TYR A 92 8.03 13.64 -14.82
CA TYR A 92 8.54 14.91 -14.35
C TYR A 92 9.40 15.53 -15.44
N GLU A 93 9.08 16.77 -15.80
CA GLU A 93 9.73 17.53 -16.85
C GLU A 93 10.57 18.67 -16.26
N LYS A 94 11.85 18.75 -16.62
CA LYS A 94 12.78 19.81 -16.21
C LYS A 94 13.89 19.96 -17.24
N ASP A 95 14.22 21.19 -17.62
CA ASP A 95 15.39 21.52 -18.46
C ASP A 95 15.52 20.63 -19.71
N ASP A 96 14.44 20.49 -20.47
CA ASP A 96 14.31 19.63 -21.68
C ASP A 96 14.51 18.12 -21.47
N SER A 97 14.74 17.69 -20.23
CA SER A 97 14.72 16.29 -19.82
C SER A 97 13.35 15.90 -19.27
N ILE A 98 13.01 14.61 -19.43
CA ILE A 98 11.79 14.04 -18.85
C ILE A 98 12.15 12.75 -18.14
N VAL A 99 11.84 12.67 -16.85
CA VAL A 99 11.93 11.44 -16.08
C VAL A 99 10.55 10.81 -16.02
N VAL A 100 10.44 9.55 -16.41
CA VAL A 100 9.16 8.82 -16.48
C VAL A 100 9.22 7.64 -15.51
N ALA A 101 8.21 7.53 -14.65
CA ALA A 101 7.98 6.35 -13.82
C ALA A 101 6.80 5.55 -14.38
N VAL A 102 7.03 4.26 -14.65
CA VAL A 102 6.03 3.33 -15.19
C VAL A 102 5.78 2.20 -14.20
N GLU A 103 4.50 1.96 -13.91
CA GLU A 103 4.08 0.87 -13.02
C GLU A 103 4.59 -0.49 -13.51
N ARG A 104 5.06 -1.29 -12.56
CA ARG A 104 5.42 -2.69 -12.74
C ARG A 104 4.67 -3.52 -11.73
N LYS A 105 3.99 -4.55 -12.24
CA LYS A 105 3.37 -5.57 -11.38
C LYS A 105 4.28 -6.79 -11.33
N GLY A 106 4.78 -7.09 -10.14
CA GLY A 106 5.58 -8.27 -9.88
C GLY A 106 4.75 -9.56 -9.86
N ALA A 107 5.42 -10.68 -9.60
CA ALA A 107 4.86 -12.00 -9.81
C ALA A 107 3.75 -12.37 -8.80
N HIS A 108 3.79 -11.76 -7.61
CA HIS A 108 2.84 -11.97 -6.53
C HIS A 108 1.85 -10.80 -6.38
N GLY A 109 1.89 -9.85 -7.32
CA GLY A 109 0.99 -8.71 -7.37
C GLY A 109 1.53 -7.44 -6.73
N GLU A 110 2.75 -7.47 -6.20
CA GLU A 110 3.50 -6.31 -5.75
C GLU A 110 3.63 -5.24 -6.85
N ILE A 111 3.54 -3.97 -6.47
CA ILE A 111 3.67 -2.84 -7.39
C ILE A 111 5.03 -2.19 -7.14
N ASP A 112 5.83 -2.06 -8.19
CA ASP A 112 7.08 -1.29 -8.21
C ASP A 112 7.06 -0.35 -9.42
N PHE A 113 8.09 0.48 -9.59
CA PHE A 113 8.21 1.38 -10.73
C PHE A 113 9.58 1.29 -11.38
N ASP A 114 9.59 1.19 -12.70
CA ASP A 114 10.79 1.46 -13.48
C ASP A 114 10.86 2.96 -13.79
N VAL A 115 12.03 3.55 -13.57
CA VAL A 115 12.29 4.96 -13.86
C VAL A 115 13.22 5.06 -15.06
N ALA A 116 12.81 5.84 -16.07
CA ALA A 116 13.59 6.10 -17.27
C ALA A 116 13.76 7.60 -17.47
N ARG A 117 15.00 8.03 -17.72
CA ARG A 117 15.33 9.39 -18.12
C ARG A 117 15.32 9.49 -19.65
N LEU A 118 14.56 10.45 -20.18
CA LEU A 118 14.39 10.72 -21.59
C LEU A 118 15.01 12.09 -21.91
N GLU A 119 15.80 12.16 -22.98
CA GLU A 119 16.50 13.37 -23.41
C GLU A 119 16.43 13.53 -24.94
N GLY A 120 16.65 14.74 -25.43
CA GLY A 120 16.70 15.04 -26.86
C GLY A 120 15.46 14.57 -27.63
N ALA A 121 15.65 13.79 -28.70
CA ALA A 121 14.57 13.27 -29.52
C ALA A 121 13.57 12.41 -28.71
N ALA A 122 14.02 11.69 -27.68
CA ALA A 122 13.15 10.88 -26.83
C ALA A 122 12.25 11.77 -25.96
N ALA A 123 12.79 12.80 -25.31
CA ALA A 123 11.98 13.74 -24.54
C ALA A 123 10.96 14.46 -25.45
N MET A 124 11.40 14.94 -26.61
CA MET A 124 10.53 15.61 -27.57
C MET A 124 9.42 14.70 -28.08
N LEU A 125 9.74 13.44 -28.44
CA LEU A 125 8.73 12.47 -28.85
C LEU A 125 7.71 12.20 -27.74
N TRP A 126 8.18 12.02 -26.50
CA TRP A 126 7.33 11.77 -25.34
C TRP A 126 6.28 12.87 -25.14
N LYS A 127 6.68 14.16 -25.20
CA LYS A 127 5.77 15.31 -25.08
C LYS A 127 4.60 15.24 -26.06
N ASN A 128 4.84 14.66 -27.24
CA ASN A 128 3.87 14.58 -28.33
C ASN A 128 3.01 13.31 -28.32
N CYS A 129 3.34 12.28 -27.52
CA CYS A 129 2.59 11.02 -27.41
C CYS A 129 1.29 11.12 -26.58
N THR A 130 0.36 11.98 -26.99
CA THR A 130 -0.91 12.22 -26.29
C THR A 130 -2.10 11.42 -26.86
N GLY A 131 -1.86 10.65 -27.92
CA GLY A 131 -2.90 9.96 -28.69
C GLY A 131 -3.70 10.87 -29.63
N ARG A 132 -3.38 12.17 -29.72
CA ARG A 132 -4.12 13.14 -30.56
C ARG A 132 -3.56 13.28 -31.98
N ARG A 133 -2.26 13.13 -32.14
CA ARG A 133 -1.54 13.21 -33.43
C ARG A 133 -1.01 11.84 -33.82
N SER A 134 -0.97 11.59 -35.11
CA SER A 134 -0.35 10.42 -35.71
C SER A 134 1.18 10.51 -35.63
N LEU A 135 1.87 9.37 -35.76
CA LEU A 135 3.32 9.33 -35.78
C LEU A 135 3.92 10.16 -36.92
N ARG A 136 3.27 10.19 -38.09
CA ARG A 136 3.67 11.02 -39.22
C ARG A 136 3.70 12.49 -38.83
N GLU A 137 2.58 13.01 -38.33
CA GLU A 137 2.47 14.42 -37.92
C GLU A 137 3.52 14.78 -36.86
N ILE A 138 3.74 13.88 -35.90
CA ILE A 138 4.75 14.10 -34.85
C ILE A 138 6.16 14.15 -35.45
N PHE A 139 6.54 13.21 -36.31
CA PHE A 139 7.88 13.19 -36.90
C PHE A 139 8.13 14.38 -37.83
N ASP A 140 7.13 14.77 -38.61
CA ASP A 140 7.19 15.95 -39.49
C ASP A 140 7.39 17.25 -38.69
N GLU A 141 6.66 17.42 -37.58
CA GLU A 141 6.73 18.62 -36.74
C GLU A 141 8.01 18.69 -35.90
N THR A 142 8.41 17.55 -35.34
CA THR A 142 9.59 17.48 -34.45
C THR A 142 10.91 17.33 -35.19
N LEU A 143 10.86 17.14 -36.52
CA LEU A 143 12.01 16.86 -37.38
C LEU A 143 12.84 15.64 -36.93
N ILE A 144 12.21 14.72 -36.19
CA ILE A 144 12.83 13.45 -35.80
C ILE A 144 12.81 12.54 -37.04
N PRO A 145 13.96 12.04 -37.52
CA PRO A 145 13.97 11.06 -38.60
C PRO A 145 13.11 9.85 -38.27
N GLU A 146 12.20 9.46 -39.18
CA GLU A 146 11.24 8.37 -38.92
C GLU A 146 11.91 7.10 -38.39
N GLY A 147 13.07 6.74 -38.95
CA GLY A 147 13.84 5.57 -38.54
C GLY A 147 14.31 5.63 -37.08
N ASP A 148 14.65 6.80 -36.56
CA ASP A 148 15.09 6.96 -35.18
C ASP A 148 13.90 7.06 -34.23
N GLY A 149 12.83 7.78 -34.62
CA GLY A 149 11.58 7.82 -33.87
C GLY A 149 10.96 6.43 -33.68
N LEU A 150 10.97 5.60 -34.74
CA LEU A 150 10.47 4.23 -34.68
C LEU A 150 11.35 3.30 -33.83
N LYS A 151 12.67 3.52 -33.77
CA LYS A 151 13.56 2.79 -32.84
C LYS A 151 13.24 3.12 -31.38
N ILE A 152 13.04 4.41 -31.06
CA ILE A 152 12.65 4.86 -29.72
C ILE A 152 11.31 4.22 -29.33
N LEU A 153 10.32 4.30 -30.23
CA LEU A 153 9.01 3.71 -29.98
C LEU A 153 9.08 2.20 -29.82
N ALA A 154 9.88 1.49 -30.60
CA ALA A 154 10.04 0.04 -30.45
C ALA A 154 10.52 -0.36 -29.05
N VAL A 155 11.37 0.46 -28.42
CA VAL A 155 11.77 0.28 -27.01
C VAL A 155 10.58 0.55 -26.10
N TRP A 156 9.93 1.70 -26.23
CA TRP A 156 8.82 2.08 -25.34
C TRP A 156 7.59 1.20 -25.46
N THR A 157 7.29 0.72 -26.65
CA THR A 157 6.17 -0.19 -26.89
C THR A 157 6.50 -1.59 -26.45
N SER A 158 7.79 -1.98 -26.30
CA SER A 158 8.25 -3.35 -25.98
C SER A 158 7.51 -3.97 -24.79
N LEU A 159 7.47 -5.30 -24.73
CA LEU A 159 6.85 -6.00 -23.59
C LEU A 159 7.55 -5.64 -22.28
N GLU A 160 8.84 -5.32 -22.37
CA GLU A 160 9.72 -4.95 -21.28
C GLU A 160 9.43 -3.54 -20.74
N SER A 161 9.05 -2.59 -21.60
CA SER A 161 8.89 -1.18 -21.22
C SER A 161 7.44 -0.74 -21.05
N GLN A 162 6.57 -1.04 -22.03
CA GLN A 162 5.15 -0.64 -22.06
C GLN A 162 4.87 0.82 -21.66
N MET A 163 5.71 1.77 -22.05
CA MET A 163 5.52 3.19 -21.72
C MET A 163 4.46 3.84 -22.62
N ILE A 164 4.33 3.36 -23.86
CA ILE A 164 3.45 3.88 -24.90
C ILE A 164 2.70 2.72 -25.57
N ARG A 165 1.50 3.01 -26.09
CA ARG A 165 0.77 2.16 -27.04
C ARG A 165 0.47 2.95 -28.31
N LEU A 166 0.39 2.27 -29.45
CA LEU A 166 -0.01 2.85 -30.72
C LEU A 166 -1.46 2.46 -31.01
N ILE A 167 -2.35 3.43 -31.10
CA ILE A 167 -3.76 3.21 -31.46
C ILE A 167 -4.02 3.59 -32.92
N SER A 168 -4.96 2.91 -33.56
CA SER A 168 -5.25 3.05 -35.00
C SER A 168 -6.11 4.27 -35.35
N GLN A 169 -6.62 4.98 -34.35
CA GLN A 169 -7.46 6.17 -34.49
C GLN A 169 -7.12 7.16 -33.36
N PRO A 170 -7.41 8.46 -33.50
CA PRO A 170 -7.17 9.45 -32.44
C PRO A 170 -7.87 9.08 -31.14
N ALA A 171 -7.22 9.34 -30.00
CA ALA A 171 -7.77 9.08 -28.67
C ALA A 171 -9.09 9.83 -28.41
N THR A 172 -9.28 11.00 -29.04
CA THR A 172 -10.51 11.80 -28.96
C THR A 172 -11.72 11.14 -29.62
N GLU A 173 -11.50 10.16 -30.51
CA GLU A 173 -12.57 9.43 -31.19
C GLU A 173 -12.93 8.11 -30.49
N ILE A 174 -12.16 7.72 -29.47
CA ILE A 174 -12.41 6.50 -28.70
C ILE A 174 -13.50 6.79 -27.66
N LYS A 175 -14.74 6.38 -27.95
CA LYS A 175 -15.88 6.53 -27.03
C LYS A 175 -15.73 5.72 -25.75
N GLN A 176 -15.17 4.52 -25.85
CA GLN A 176 -14.90 3.64 -24.71
C GLN A 176 -13.47 3.09 -24.89
N PRO A 177 -12.54 3.44 -23.99
CA PRO A 177 -11.18 2.93 -24.09
C PRO A 177 -11.20 1.41 -23.93
N PRO A 178 -10.66 0.64 -24.89
CA PRO A 178 -10.52 -0.80 -24.73
C PRO A 178 -9.77 -1.13 -23.45
N GLN A 179 -10.15 -2.20 -22.75
CA GLN A 179 -9.59 -2.58 -21.45
C GLN A 179 -8.06 -2.67 -21.47
N GLN A 180 -7.49 -3.03 -22.61
CA GLN A 180 -6.04 -3.11 -22.81
C GLN A 180 -5.39 -1.73 -22.71
N LEU A 181 -6.04 -0.64 -23.13
CA LEU A 181 -5.55 0.71 -22.86
C LEU A 181 -5.65 1.05 -21.38
N ILE A 182 -6.59 0.48 -20.63
CA ILE A 182 -6.80 0.74 -19.19
C ILE A 182 -5.83 -0.09 -18.33
N TYR A 183 -5.40 -1.25 -18.81
CA TYR A 183 -4.60 -2.20 -18.05
C TYR A 183 -3.15 -1.72 -17.87
N LYS A 184 -2.72 -1.64 -16.61
CA LYS A 184 -1.64 -0.78 -16.13
C LYS A 184 -0.21 -1.30 -16.36
N ALA A 185 0.01 -2.59 -16.55
CA ALA A 185 1.35 -3.14 -16.78
C ALA A 185 1.33 -4.53 -17.42
N PRO A 186 2.36 -4.91 -18.21
CA PRO A 186 2.65 -6.29 -18.54
C PRO A 186 3.26 -6.98 -17.31
N PHE A 187 2.93 -8.25 -17.09
CA PHE A 187 3.55 -9.07 -16.05
C PHE A 187 4.97 -9.46 -16.50
N LEU A 188 6.01 -8.83 -15.93
CA LEU A 188 7.42 -9.11 -16.24
C LEU A 188 8.11 -9.90 -15.13
N PRO A 189 9.28 -10.52 -15.40
CA PRO A 189 9.78 -11.69 -14.68
C PRO A 189 10.18 -11.38 -13.24
N GLN A 190 10.17 -12.45 -12.44
CA GLN A 190 10.80 -12.57 -11.13
C GLN A 190 11.94 -11.56 -10.94
N LYS A 191 11.65 -10.39 -10.35
CA LYS A 191 12.42 -10.07 -9.17
C LYS A 191 11.94 -11.10 -8.16
N THR A 192 12.81 -12.00 -7.73
CA THR A 192 12.58 -12.70 -6.47
C THR A 192 12.15 -11.61 -5.50
N ALA A 193 10.88 -11.66 -5.05
CA ALA A 193 10.53 -10.98 -3.83
C ALA A 193 11.65 -11.31 -2.83
N ALA A 194 12.16 -10.31 -2.12
CA ALA A 194 13.01 -10.62 -0.98
C ALA A 194 12.19 -11.59 -0.14
N THR A 195 12.64 -12.86 -0.07
CA THR A 195 12.01 -13.82 0.82
C THR A 195 12.07 -13.14 2.19
N PRO A 196 10.94 -12.95 2.90
CA PRO A 196 10.97 -12.32 4.21
C PRO A 196 12.03 -13.04 5.03
N HIS A 197 13.07 -12.32 5.44
CA HIS A 197 14.28 -12.95 5.94
C HIS A 197 14.13 -13.41 7.39
N ALA A 198 13.14 -12.88 8.11
CA ALA A 198 12.87 -13.22 9.50
C ALA A 198 11.43 -13.72 9.67
N GLU A 199 11.28 -15.02 9.99
CA GLU A 199 10.06 -15.55 10.62
C GLU A 199 10.00 -15.22 12.11
N ASP A 200 11.15 -14.90 12.70
CA ASP A 200 11.30 -14.51 14.11
C ASP A 200 11.29 -12.98 14.22
N VAL A 201 10.09 -12.42 14.43
CA VAL A 201 9.85 -10.98 14.59
C VAL A 201 10.59 -10.43 15.81
N HIS A 202 10.62 -11.17 16.91
CA HIS A 202 11.33 -10.76 18.12
C HIS A 202 12.83 -10.51 17.87
N ARG A 203 13.49 -11.44 17.16
CA ARG A 203 14.87 -11.26 16.74
C ARG A 203 15.04 -10.07 15.78
N TYR A 204 14.08 -9.85 14.89
CA TYR A 204 14.10 -8.72 13.95
C TYR A 204 14.13 -7.36 14.69
N HIS A 205 13.26 -7.13 15.68
CA HIS A 205 13.26 -5.86 16.43
C HIS A 205 14.52 -5.66 17.29
N LEU A 206 15.11 -6.75 17.80
CA LEU A 206 16.33 -6.68 18.62
C LEU A 206 17.60 -6.43 17.79
N GLU A 207 17.71 -7.03 16.61
CA GLU A 207 18.99 -7.13 15.88
C GLU A 207 19.01 -6.37 14.54
N THR A 208 17.85 -6.17 13.91
CA THR A 208 17.78 -5.72 12.50
C THR A 208 17.48 -4.23 12.37
N ILE A 209 16.57 -3.67 13.18
CA ILE A 209 16.17 -2.26 13.09
C ILE A 209 17.32 -1.35 13.59
N LYS A 210 18.00 -0.70 12.65
CA LYS A 210 19.13 0.21 12.93
C LYS A 210 18.76 1.70 12.81
N ASP A 211 17.88 2.04 11.87
CA ASP A 211 17.36 3.38 11.66
C ASP A 211 15.85 3.28 11.40
N GLY A 212 15.04 3.77 12.34
CA GLY A 212 13.60 3.72 12.17
C GLY A 212 13.09 4.66 11.06
N THR A 213 13.85 5.67 10.65
CA THR A 213 13.46 6.50 9.48
C THR A 213 13.46 5.66 8.21
N GLU A 214 14.51 4.87 8.01
CA GLU A 214 14.59 3.94 6.88
C GLU A 214 13.49 2.87 6.96
N GLN A 215 13.24 2.33 8.15
CA GLN A 215 12.17 1.36 8.40
C GLN A 215 10.80 1.89 7.96
N PHE A 216 10.35 3.00 8.53
CA PHE A 216 8.98 3.47 8.32
C PHE A 216 8.79 4.20 6.98
N ASP A 217 9.82 4.86 6.43
CA ASP A 217 9.69 5.52 5.13
C ASP A 217 9.73 4.53 3.95
N ARG A 218 10.36 3.35 4.10
CA ARG A 218 10.61 2.45 2.96
C ARG A 218 10.05 1.04 3.11
N ILE A 219 9.88 0.54 4.32
CA ILE A 219 9.57 -0.86 4.59
C ILE A 219 8.15 -1.02 5.11
N GLU A 220 7.77 -0.26 6.14
CA GLU A 220 6.55 -0.51 6.91
C GLU A 220 5.82 0.81 7.21
N SER A 221 4.95 1.25 6.31
CA SER A 221 4.27 2.55 6.45
C SER A 221 2.97 2.41 7.22
N THR A 222 2.98 2.82 8.48
CA THR A 222 1.79 2.88 9.35
C THR A 222 0.93 4.12 9.07
N VAL A 223 -0.36 4.08 9.45
CA VAL A 223 -1.26 5.24 9.32
C VAL A 223 -0.74 6.41 10.17
N SER A 224 -0.30 6.13 11.38
CA SER A 224 0.32 7.12 12.26
C SER A 224 1.54 7.80 11.64
N HIS A 225 2.38 7.06 10.90
CA HIS A 225 3.51 7.63 10.17
C HIS A 225 3.05 8.52 9.02
N LEU A 226 2.09 8.07 8.20
CA LEU A 226 1.59 8.80 7.04
C LEU A 226 0.98 10.16 7.39
N TYR A 227 0.42 10.30 8.60
CA TYR A 227 -0.22 11.52 9.11
C TYR A 227 0.52 12.16 10.30
N ARG A 228 1.83 11.89 10.45
CA ARG A 228 2.67 12.43 11.54
C ARG A 228 2.84 13.96 11.55
N ARG A 229 2.42 14.65 10.49
CA ARG A 229 2.44 16.12 10.38
C ARG A 229 1.00 16.65 10.33
N PRO A 230 0.76 17.91 10.76
CA PRO A 230 -0.49 18.61 10.52
C PRO A 230 -1.04 18.38 9.11
N HIS A 231 -2.24 17.81 9.02
CA HIS A 231 -2.82 17.39 7.74
C HIS A 231 -4.28 17.86 7.59
N PRO A 232 -4.70 18.41 6.43
CA PRO A 232 -6.07 18.90 6.22
C PRO A 232 -7.16 17.85 6.49
N ILE A 233 -6.88 16.58 6.22
CA ILE A 233 -7.80 15.46 6.50
C ILE A 233 -8.13 15.29 7.98
N LEU A 234 -7.25 15.76 8.88
CA LEU A 234 -7.41 15.75 10.33
C LEU A 234 -7.65 17.18 10.85
N ASP A 235 -8.24 18.03 10.00
CA ASP A 235 -8.55 19.43 10.32
C ASP A 235 -7.32 20.25 10.75
N GLY A 236 -6.18 19.98 10.12
CA GLY A 236 -4.91 20.65 10.41
C GLY A 236 -4.19 20.12 11.65
N ARG A 237 -4.65 19.02 12.26
CA ARG A 237 -3.94 18.29 13.32
C ARG A 237 -3.00 17.24 12.73
N SER A 238 -1.94 16.89 13.44
CA SER A 238 -1.22 15.64 13.20
C SER A 238 -2.01 14.44 13.75
N TYR A 239 -1.60 13.22 13.39
CA TYR A 239 -2.18 12.00 13.95
C TYR A 239 -2.15 12.01 15.48
N GLY A 240 -1.00 12.28 16.12
CA GLY A 240 -0.89 12.28 17.58
C GLY A 240 -1.74 13.37 18.25
N GLN A 241 -1.90 14.53 17.60
CA GLN A 241 -2.81 15.59 18.07
C GLN A 241 -4.29 15.21 17.95
N ALA A 242 -4.68 14.56 16.86
CA ALA A 242 -6.03 14.03 16.68
C ALA A 242 -6.31 12.93 17.70
N PHE A 243 -5.35 12.02 17.91
CA PHE A 243 -5.44 10.97 18.91
C PHE A 243 -5.63 11.54 20.33
N LEU A 244 -4.85 12.54 20.73
CA LEU A 244 -5.02 13.21 22.03
C LEU A 244 -6.42 13.83 22.18
N ALA A 245 -6.96 14.42 21.11
CA ALA A 245 -8.30 15.00 21.14
C ALA A 245 -9.36 13.91 21.39
N SER A 246 -9.32 12.81 20.64
CA SER A 246 -10.23 11.68 20.81
C SER A 246 -10.08 11.01 22.18
N LEU A 247 -8.85 10.84 22.65
CA LEU A 247 -8.57 10.27 23.97
C LEU A 247 -9.25 11.06 25.09
N ARG A 248 -9.32 12.39 24.97
CA ARG A 248 -9.99 13.26 25.96
C ARG A 248 -11.50 13.15 25.95
N GLU A 249 -12.09 12.73 24.84
CA GLU A 249 -13.52 12.42 24.78
C GLU A 249 -13.83 11.12 25.53
N GLU A 250 -12.87 10.19 25.58
CA GLU A 250 -12.99 8.92 26.30
C GLU A 250 -12.67 9.02 27.80
N LYS A 251 -11.60 9.74 28.16
CA LYS A 251 -11.16 9.91 29.55
C LYS A 251 -10.40 11.23 29.73
N GLU A 252 -10.73 11.95 30.79
CA GLU A 252 -10.01 13.17 31.17
C GLU A 252 -8.53 12.86 31.46
N VAL A 253 -7.63 13.65 30.86
CA VAL A 253 -6.19 13.55 31.08
C VAL A 253 -5.79 14.59 32.12
N GLU A 254 -5.77 14.18 33.39
CA GLU A 254 -5.47 15.05 34.52
C GLU A 254 -3.95 15.19 34.77
N ALA A 255 -3.58 16.23 35.52
CA ALA A 255 -2.21 16.39 35.97
C ALA A 255 -1.84 15.26 36.95
N GLY A 256 -0.71 14.61 36.71
CA GLY A 256 -0.24 13.47 37.51
C GLY A 256 -0.68 12.11 36.97
N CYS A 257 -1.44 12.04 35.87
CA CYS A 257 -1.74 10.78 35.20
C CYS A 257 -0.47 10.07 34.72
N THR A 258 -0.49 8.75 34.81
CA THR A 258 0.51 7.86 34.21
C THR A 258 -0.03 7.33 32.89
N MET A 259 0.65 7.65 31.80
CA MET A 259 0.36 7.18 30.45
C MET A 259 1.38 6.13 30.03
N LEU A 260 0.92 5.01 29.47
CA LEU A 260 1.74 3.96 28.88
C LEU A 260 1.52 3.92 27.37
N GLU A 261 2.60 3.83 26.60
CA GLU A 261 2.58 3.51 25.17
C GLU A 261 3.41 2.24 24.94
N VAL A 262 2.76 1.20 24.41
CA VAL A 262 3.41 -0.06 24.00
C VAL A 262 3.71 0.05 22.51
N GLY A 263 4.99 -0.11 22.13
CA GLY A 263 5.46 0.07 20.76
C GLY A 263 5.46 1.53 20.33
N GLY A 264 6.50 2.28 20.71
CA GLY A 264 6.53 3.72 20.45
C GLY A 264 6.89 4.11 19.01
N GLY A 265 7.25 3.14 18.17
CA GLY A 265 7.73 3.38 16.80
C GLY A 265 8.85 4.43 16.78
N MET A 266 8.69 5.48 15.98
CA MET A 266 9.62 6.62 15.95
C MET A 266 9.40 7.66 17.05
N GLY A 267 8.36 7.51 17.86
CA GLY A 267 7.99 8.43 18.93
C GLY A 267 7.20 9.66 18.46
N SER A 268 6.65 9.66 17.25
CA SER A 268 5.85 10.77 16.71
C SER A 268 4.56 10.99 17.50
N VAL A 269 3.83 9.91 17.80
CA VAL A 269 2.57 9.94 18.57
C VAL A 269 2.83 10.47 19.98
N SER A 270 3.71 9.81 20.74
CA SER A 270 4.12 10.26 22.09
C SER A 270 4.61 11.71 22.11
N THR A 271 5.40 12.13 21.11
CA THR A 271 5.89 13.51 21.00
C THR A 271 4.74 14.50 20.92
N ASP A 272 3.78 14.28 20.02
CA ASP A 272 2.69 15.21 19.77
C ASP A 272 1.70 15.26 20.95
N ILE A 273 1.42 14.10 21.57
CA ILE A 273 0.60 14.01 22.77
C ILE A 273 1.24 14.81 23.91
N MET A 274 2.51 14.54 24.24
CA MET A 274 3.22 15.23 25.31
C MET A 274 3.36 16.73 25.04
N ALA A 275 3.61 17.13 23.78
CA ALA A 275 3.71 18.54 23.41
C ALA A 275 2.36 19.27 23.58
N GLY A 276 1.25 18.62 23.22
CA GLY A 276 -0.11 19.12 23.45
C GLY A 276 -0.39 19.34 24.94
N LEU A 277 -0.17 18.32 25.76
CA LEU A 277 -0.36 18.38 27.22
C LEU A 277 0.52 19.45 27.87
N LYS A 278 1.80 19.53 27.48
CA LYS A 278 2.74 20.54 27.98
C LYS A 278 2.29 21.96 27.66
N LYS A 279 1.78 22.20 26.45
CA LYS A 279 1.29 23.53 26.03
C LYS A 279 0.13 24.02 26.90
N GLU A 280 -0.66 23.09 27.42
CA GLU A 280 -1.81 23.35 28.27
C GLU A 280 -1.48 23.38 29.77
N GLY A 281 -0.24 23.03 30.15
CA GLY A 281 0.20 22.97 31.54
C GLY A 281 -0.15 21.67 32.26
N THR A 282 -0.62 20.64 31.55
CA THR A 282 -0.91 19.32 32.10
C THR A 282 0.36 18.49 32.14
N SER A 283 0.84 18.19 33.35
CA SER A 283 2.02 17.33 33.54
C SER A 283 1.58 15.87 33.70
N VAL A 284 2.18 14.95 32.95
CA VAL A 284 1.91 13.51 33.02
C VAL A 284 3.23 12.73 33.14
N GLU A 285 3.19 11.54 33.74
CA GLU A 285 4.28 10.55 33.60
C GLU A 285 4.02 9.74 32.33
N TYR A 286 4.85 9.94 31.30
CA TYR A 286 4.73 9.19 30.05
C TYR A 286 5.75 8.06 30.01
N ILE A 287 5.29 6.82 29.85
CA ILE A 287 6.10 5.60 29.78
C ILE A 287 5.98 5.04 28.37
N ILE A 288 7.10 4.79 27.72
CA ILE A 288 7.16 4.07 26.44
C ILE A 288 7.83 2.73 26.68
N TYR A 289 7.15 1.66 26.30
CA TYR A 289 7.57 0.27 26.46
C TYR A 289 7.81 -0.31 25.07
N ASP A 290 9.06 -0.57 24.73
CA ASP A 290 9.45 -0.94 23.38
C ASP A 290 10.51 -2.05 23.41
N LEU A 291 10.41 -2.99 22.47
CA LEU A 291 11.34 -4.11 22.38
C LEU A 291 12.63 -3.72 21.64
N SER A 292 12.58 -2.70 20.77
CA SER A 292 13.71 -2.35 19.90
C SER A 292 14.59 -1.27 20.51
N PRO A 293 15.88 -1.56 20.81
CA PRO A 293 16.82 -0.53 21.27
C PRO A 293 17.04 0.59 20.24
N GLY A 294 16.96 0.29 18.94
CA GLY A 294 17.12 1.25 17.85
C GLY A 294 15.96 2.25 17.79
N LEU A 295 14.73 1.78 17.99
CA LEU A 295 13.55 2.64 18.08
C LEU A 295 13.59 3.52 19.33
N ILE A 296 13.96 2.95 20.49
CA ILE A 296 14.13 3.73 21.73
C ILE A 296 15.12 4.89 21.55
N GLN A 297 16.26 4.66 20.88
CA GLN A 297 17.22 5.74 20.60
C GLN A 297 16.63 6.83 19.71
N SER A 298 15.82 6.44 18.72
CA SER A 298 15.14 7.35 17.79
C SER A 298 14.07 8.19 18.52
N GLN A 299 13.26 7.56 19.36
CA GLN A 299 12.26 8.18 20.22
C GLN A 299 12.91 9.23 21.14
N GLN A 300 13.96 8.85 21.87
CA GLN A 300 14.70 9.76 22.76
C GLN A 300 15.28 10.98 22.01
N LYS A 301 15.80 10.77 20.78
CA LYS A 301 16.29 11.87 19.95
C LYS A 301 15.16 12.84 19.58
N MET A 302 14.01 12.32 19.16
CA MET A 302 12.84 13.12 18.81
C MET A 302 12.30 13.91 20.02
N HIS A 303 12.12 13.24 21.16
CA HIS A 303 11.64 13.88 22.38
C HIS A 303 12.55 15.02 22.85
N ARG A 304 13.89 14.80 22.82
CA ARG A 304 14.87 15.85 23.14
C ARG A 304 14.74 17.05 22.21
N GLN A 305 14.60 16.83 20.90
CA GLN A 305 14.43 17.91 19.93
C GLN A 305 13.17 18.73 20.16
N LYS A 306 12.11 18.10 20.68
CA LYS A 306 10.80 18.72 20.95
C LYS A 306 10.65 19.21 22.39
N GLY A 307 11.65 18.99 23.23
CA GLY A 307 11.65 19.41 24.63
C GLY A 307 10.57 18.72 25.47
N VAL A 308 10.23 17.47 25.13
CA VAL A 308 9.33 16.60 25.90
C VAL A 308 10.14 15.46 26.53
N GLN A 309 9.60 14.81 27.55
CA GLN A 309 10.30 13.77 28.31
C GLN A 309 9.38 12.58 28.56
N ALA A 310 9.84 11.40 28.17
CA ALA A 310 9.24 10.11 28.48
C ALA A 310 10.24 9.18 29.15
N ARG A 311 9.75 8.30 30.02
CA ARG A 311 10.48 7.17 30.56
C ARG A 311 10.44 6.03 29.55
N HIS A 312 11.60 5.62 29.06
CA HIS A 312 11.70 4.52 28.10
C HIS A 312 12.08 3.23 28.83
N ILE A 313 11.34 2.15 28.57
CA ILE A 313 11.60 0.83 29.11
C ILE A 313 11.81 -0.13 27.93
N LEU A 314 12.97 -0.78 27.93
CA LEU A 314 13.26 -1.87 27.00
C LEU A 314 12.58 -3.14 27.52
N GLY A 315 11.61 -3.69 26.78
CA GLY A 315 10.91 -4.91 27.18
C GLY A 315 9.89 -5.39 26.17
N ASN A 316 9.37 -6.61 26.40
CA ASN A 316 8.34 -7.22 25.57
C ASN A 316 6.94 -6.70 25.96
N GLY A 317 6.19 -6.13 25.01
CA GLY A 317 4.82 -5.64 25.22
C GLY A 317 3.81 -6.72 25.60
N GLU A 318 4.08 -7.99 25.31
CA GLU A 318 3.26 -9.13 25.74
C GLU A 318 3.37 -9.39 27.26
N PHE A 319 4.41 -8.86 27.92
CA PHE A 319 4.69 -9.04 29.35
C PHE A 319 5.22 -7.74 29.98
N LEU A 320 4.34 -6.97 30.60
CA LEU A 320 4.66 -5.66 31.14
C LEU A 320 5.26 -5.79 32.55
N ALA A 321 6.54 -5.46 32.70
CA ALA A 321 7.22 -5.40 34.00
C ALA A 321 6.83 -4.15 34.82
N LEU A 322 5.53 -3.89 34.91
CA LEU A 322 4.89 -2.78 35.62
C LEU A 322 4.06 -3.31 36.78
N LYS A 323 3.83 -2.44 37.77
CA LYS A 323 3.00 -2.78 38.93
C LYS A 323 1.53 -2.85 38.52
N ASP A 324 0.78 -3.70 39.21
CA ASP A 324 -0.68 -3.72 39.11
C ASP A 324 -1.23 -2.32 39.42
N GLU A 325 -2.29 -1.94 38.70
CA GLU A 325 -3.02 -0.68 38.95
C GLU A 325 -2.12 0.57 39.01
N SER A 326 -1.15 0.65 38.11
CA SER A 326 -0.17 1.74 38.06
C SER A 326 -0.35 2.71 36.90
N VAL A 327 -1.22 2.38 35.93
CA VAL A 327 -1.41 3.13 34.68
C VAL A 327 -2.84 3.68 34.62
N ASP A 328 -2.99 4.96 34.26
CA ASP A 328 -4.30 5.60 34.07
C ASP A 328 -4.80 5.43 32.62
N ILE A 329 -3.88 5.57 31.66
CA ILE A 329 -4.16 5.46 30.23
C ILE A 329 -3.06 4.64 29.56
N ALA A 330 -3.44 3.64 28.76
CA ALA A 330 -2.52 2.83 27.97
C ALA A 330 -2.87 2.91 26.48
N LEU A 331 -1.85 3.00 25.63
CA LEU A 331 -1.96 3.08 24.18
C LEU A 331 -1.11 1.96 23.57
N SER A 332 -1.62 1.31 22.54
CA SER A 332 -0.87 0.36 21.70
C SER A 332 -1.22 0.65 20.26
N ASN A 333 -0.33 1.33 19.54
CA ASN A 333 -0.64 1.89 18.23
C ASN A 333 0.10 1.16 17.10
N GLU A 334 -0.62 0.33 16.34
CA GLU A 334 -0.10 -0.39 15.17
C GLU A 334 1.19 -1.17 15.53
N VAL A 335 1.11 -2.00 16.58
CA VAL A 335 2.22 -2.85 17.07
C VAL A 335 1.81 -4.29 17.37
N VAL A 336 0.52 -4.56 17.60
CA VAL A 336 0.10 -5.90 18.07
C VAL A 336 0.14 -6.94 16.94
N ALA A 337 0.26 -6.50 15.68
CA ALA A 337 0.51 -7.39 14.54
C ALA A 337 1.91 -8.05 14.58
N ASP A 338 2.88 -7.44 15.27
CA ASP A 338 4.23 -7.98 15.50
C ASP A 338 4.27 -9.03 16.62
N PHE A 339 3.21 -9.12 17.41
CA PHE A 339 3.20 -10.00 18.57
C PHE A 339 3.00 -11.46 18.16
N ASN A 340 3.36 -12.36 19.08
CA ASN A 340 3.37 -13.78 18.82
C ASN A 340 2.03 -14.30 18.26
N THR A 341 2.07 -14.85 17.04
CA THR A 341 0.90 -15.38 16.31
C THR A 341 1.13 -16.84 15.88
N PRO A 342 1.07 -17.80 16.82
CA PRO A 342 1.34 -19.21 16.55
C PRO A 342 0.31 -19.85 15.61
N GLU A 343 0.74 -20.88 14.90
CA GLU A 343 -0.14 -21.77 14.15
C GLU A 343 -0.58 -22.92 15.04
N VAL A 344 -1.89 -23.10 15.17
CA VAL A 344 -2.50 -24.08 16.08
C VAL A 344 -3.53 -24.88 15.32
N LYS A 345 -3.65 -26.18 15.61
CA LYS A 345 -4.77 -26.97 15.08
C LYS A 345 -6.08 -26.38 15.55
N THR A 346 -7.04 -26.18 14.65
CA THR A 346 -8.34 -25.55 14.98
C THR A 346 -9.05 -26.26 16.12
N SER A 347 -8.98 -27.59 16.16
CA SER A 347 -9.57 -28.40 17.24
C SER A 347 -8.89 -28.25 18.61
N ALA A 348 -7.67 -27.73 18.66
CA ALA A 348 -6.87 -27.57 19.88
C ALA A 348 -6.78 -26.10 20.35
N VAL A 349 -7.40 -25.15 19.64
CA VAL A 349 -7.32 -23.72 19.99
C VAL A 349 -7.82 -23.44 21.41
N GLN A 350 -8.91 -24.08 21.82
CA GLN A 350 -9.46 -23.89 23.17
C GLN A 350 -8.48 -24.33 24.25
N ASP A 351 -7.96 -25.55 24.15
CA ASP A 351 -7.00 -26.11 25.10
C ASP A 351 -5.70 -25.28 25.11
N TYR A 352 -5.23 -24.89 23.92
CA TYR A 352 -4.04 -24.06 23.76
C TYR A 352 -4.16 -22.72 24.47
N LEU A 353 -5.30 -22.02 24.34
CA LEU A 353 -5.52 -20.75 25.02
C LEU A 353 -5.75 -20.91 26.53
N PHE A 354 -6.36 -22.02 26.95
CA PHE A 354 -6.50 -22.37 28.37
C PHE A 354 -5.13 -22.57 29.03
N ASP A 355 -4.21 -23.28 28.37
CA ASP A 355 -2.84 -23.48 28.85
C ASP A 355 -2.04 -22.17 28.98
N HIS A 356 -2.43 -21.14 28.23
CA HIS A 356 -1.85 -19.79 28.30
C HIS A 356 -2.65 -18.84 29.20
N GLU A 357 -3.64 -19.35 29.93
CA GLU A 357 -4.51 -18.59 30.84
C GLU A 357 -5.19 -17.39 30.13
N ILE A 358 -5.62 -17.57 28.88
CA ILE A 358 -6.35 -16.56 28.12
C ILE A 358 -7.85 -16.81 28.29
N PRO A 359 -8.58 -15.95 29.01
CA PRO A 359 -10.02 -16.08 29.13
C PRO A 359 -10.70 -15.70 27.81
N MET A 360 -11.83 -16.33 27.49
CA MET A 360 -12.59 -16.06 26.28
C MET A 360 -14.07 -16.31 26.50
N THR A 361 -14.92 -15.59 25.78
CA THR A 361 -16.36 -15.87 25.73
C THR A 361 -16.67 -16.94 24.67
N LYS A 362 -17.93 -17.41 24.61
CA LYS A 362 -18.35 -18.42 23.62
C LYS A 362 -18.26 -17.90 22.18
N GLU A 363 -18.38 -16.59 22.00
CA GLU A 363 -18.33 -15.90 20.70
C GLU A 363 -16.94 -15.96 20.06
N PHE A 364 -15.88 -16.23 20.85
CA PHE A 364 -14.51 -16.40 20.34
C PHE A 364 -14.41 -17.37 19.18
N PHE A 365 -15.21 -18.45 19.22
CA PHE A 365 -15.18 -19.52 18.23
C PHE A 365 -16.06 -19.26 17.01
N ASN A 366 -16.78 -18.14 16.94
CA ASN A 366 -17.64 -17.83 15.79
C ASN A 366 -16.88 -17.81 14.45
N PRO A 367 -15.67 -17.22 14.34
CA PRO A 367 -14.91 -17.23 13.09
C PRO A 367 -14.46 -18.63 12.63
N TYR A 368 -14.55 -19.66 13.47
CA TYR A 368 -14.21 -21.05 13.13
C TYR A 368 -15.42 -21.88 12.70
N LYS A 369 -16.65 -21.34 12.76
CA LYS A 369 -17.88 -22.09 12.46
C LYS A 369 -18.20 -22.22 10.97
N ASP A 370 -17.54 -21.42 10.12
CA ASP A 370 -17.73 -21.52 8.68
C ASP A 370 -17.15 -22.86 8.19
N GLU A 371 -17.90 -23.57 7.32
CA GLU A 371 -17.65 -24.97 6.88
C GLU A 371 -16.28 -25.20 6.20
N ASP A 372 -15.50 -24.13 5.98
CA ASP A 372 -14.14 -24.12 5.43
C ASP A 372 -13.05 -23.90 6.51
N ALA A 373 -13.34 -24.08 7.80
CA ALA A 373 -12.36 -23.89 8.87
C ALA A 373 -11.12 -24.79 8.62
N GLN A 374 -10.00 -24.12 8.35
CA GLN A 374 -8.73 -24.75 8.03
C GLN A 374 -8.30 -25.73 9.14
N GLU A 375 -7.55 -26.79 8.81
CA GLU A 375 -7.04 -27.73 9.84
C GLU A 375 -6.17 -27.00 10.88
N TYR A 376 -5.44 -25.98 10.43
CA TYR A 376 -4.61 -25.11 11.25
C TYR A 376 -5.02 -23.66 11.04
N VAL A 377 -4.97 -22.89 12.11
CA VAL A 377 -5.26 -21.46 12.13
C VAL A 377 -4.17 -20.68 12.86
N ARG A 378 -4.04 -19.41 12.53
CA ARG A 378 -3.20 -18.46 13.23
C ARG A 378 -3.99 -17.84 14.38
N VAL A 379 -3.38 -17.79 15.56
CA VAL A 379 -4.01 -17.27 16.79
C VAL A 379 -3.22 -16.06 17.25
N ASN A 380 -3.85 -14.88 17.41
CA ASN A 380 -3.18 -13.64 17.87
C ASN A 380 -2.84 -13.68 19.37
N LEU A 381 -2.10 -14.70 19.82
CA LEU A 381 -1.83 -14.98 21.23
C LEU A 381 -1.21 -13.78 21.96
N GLY A 382 -0.19 -13.17 21.38
CA GLY A 382 0.49 -12.05 22.03
C GLY A 382 -0.39 -10.81 22.18
N ALA A 383 -1.30 -10.55 21.23
CA ALA A 383 -2.30 -9.50 21.36
C ALA A 383 -3.28 -9.78 22.54
N PHE A 384 -3.65 -11.05 22.75
CA PHE A 384 -4.47 -11.45 23.90
C PHE A 384 -3.70 -11.33 25.22
N GLN A 385 -2.40 -11.64 25.23
CA GLN A 385 -1.54 -11.45 26.40
C GLN A 385 -1.43 -9.97 26.78
N LEU A 386 -1.28 -9.07 25.80
CA LEU A 386 -1.32 -7.63 26.06
C LEU A 386 -2.65 -7.23 26.73
N LEU A 387 -3.81 -7.70 26.27
CA LEU A 387 -5.10 -7.38 26.91
C LEU A 387 -5.14 -7.82 28.39
N LYS A 388 -4.61 -9.01 28.70
CA LYS A 388 -4.49 -9.51 30.08
C LYS A 388 -3.59 -8.59 30.91
N GLU A 389 -2.45 -8.19 30.37
CA GLU A 389 -1.51 -7.28 31.04
C GLU A 389 -2.12 -5.89 31.23
N LEU A 390 -2.85 -5.36 30.24
CA LEU A 390 -3.57 -4.09 30.34
C LEU A 390 -4.60 -4.13 31.47
N MET A 391 -5.40 -5.20 31.60
CA MET A 391 -6.36 -5.34 32.70
C MET A 391 -5.67 -5.31 34.07
N ARG A 392 -4.49 -5.91 34.17
CA ARG A 392 -3.69 -5.94 35.40
C ARG A 392 -3.10 -4.56 35.74
N VAL A 393 -2.45 -3.89 34.79
CA VAL A 393 -1.69 -2.65 35.06
C VAL A 393 -2.56 -1.40 35.09
N LEU A 394 -3.73 -1.41 34.44
CA LEU A 394 -4.65 -0.28 34.51
C LEU A 394 -5.24 -0.14 35.91
N LYS A 395 -5.35 1.10 36.39
CA LYS A 395 -6.14 1.44 37.58
C LYS A 395 -7.63 1.19 37.32
N PRO A 396 -8.45 0.99 38.37
CA PRO A 396 -9.90 1.08 38.23
C PRO A 396 -10.31 2.38 37.52
N GLY A 397 -11.22 2.28 36.55
CA GLY A 397 -11.60 3.39 35.68
C GLY A 397 -10.57 3.77 34.61
N GLY A 398 -9.43 3.08 34.54
CA GLY A 398 -8.37 3.30 33.56
C GLY A 398 -8.80 2.93 32.13
N LEU A 399 -8.11 3.52 31.14
CA LEU A 399 -8.45 3.37 29.72
C LEU A 399 -7.30 2.74 28.95
N ALA A 400 -7.59 1.77 28.08
CA ALA A 400 -6.69 1.30 27.04
C ALA A 400 -7.27 1.56 25.66
N VAL A 401 -6.42 1.98 24.72
CA VAL A 401 -6.75 2.06 23.29
C VAL A 401 -5.73 1.22 22.52
N VAL A 402 -6.21 0.14 21.90
CA VAL A 402 -5.39 -0.76 21.06
C VAL A 402 -5.85 -0.61 19.62
N THR A 403 -4.92 -0.22 18.73
CA THR A 403 -5.22 -0.07 17.31
C THR A 403 -4.28 -0.89 16.45
N GLU A 404 -4.85 -1.51 15.40
CA GLU A 404 -4.11 -2.33 14.44
C GLU A 404 -4.93 -2.56 13.15
N PHE A 405 -4.24 -2.96 12.08
CA PHE A 405 -4.85 -3.56 10.91
C PHE A 405 -5.50 -4.92 11.20
N GLY A 406 -6.78 -5.07 10.87
CA GLY A 406 -7.49 -6.33 11.09
C GLY A 406 -8.97 -6.33 10.70
N TYR A 407 -9.63 -7.43 11.03
CA TYR A 407 -11.01 -7.74 10.63
C TYR A 407 -11.79 -8.37 11.78
N GLN A 408 -13.12 -8.24 11.75
CA GLN A 408 -14.01 -8.89 12.72
C GLN A 408 -14.47 -10.27 12.25
N ASP A 409 -14.46 -10.51 10.95
CA ASP A 409 -15.08 -11.65 10.27
C ASP A 409 -14.07 -12.53 9.51
N ARG A 410 -12.77 -12.25 9.66
CA ARG A 410 -11.71 -12.99 8.97
C ARG A 410 -10.63 -13.44 9.92
N LEU A 411 -10.17 -14.68 9.76
CA LEU A 411 -9.05 -15.24 10.53
C LEU A 411 -7.73 -14.55 10.19
N PRO A 412 -6.76 -14.53 11.12
CA PRO A 412 -5.46 -13.90 10.90
C PRO A 412 -4.74 -14.46 9.67
N PHE A 413 -4.20 -13.56 8.85
CA PHE A 413 -3.37 -13.90 7.71
C PHE A 413 -2.12 -13.04 7.68
N ARG A 414 -1.07 -13.57 7.06
CA ARG A 414 0.23 -12.89 6.98
C ARG A 414 0.18 -11.69 6.04
N ALA A 415 0.71 -10.55 6.47
CA ALA A 415 0.96 -9.40 5.61
C ALA A 415 2.05 -9.75 4.58
N SER A 416 1.77 -9.54 3.29
CA SER A 416 2.67 -9.98 2.21
C SER A 416 3.67 -8.92 1.73
N HIS A 417 3.68 -7.73 2.32
CA HIS A 417 4.43 -6.57 1.83
C HIS A 417 5.60 -6.16 2.73
N LEU A 418 5.86 -6.92 3.78
CA LEU A 418 6.86 -6.60 4.82
C LEU A 418 8.03 -7.58 4.77
N ASP A 419 9.18 -7.15 5.31
CA ASP A 419 10.41 -7.94 5.37
C ASP A 419 10.45 -8.94 6.55
N HIS A 420 9.47 -8.84 7.45
CA HIS A 420 9.23 -9.73 8.59
C HIS A 420 7.79 -10.28 8.60
N ALA A 421 7.47 -11.13 9.58
CA ALA A 421 6.21 -11.87 9.63
C ALA A 421 5.16 -11.19 10.53
N GLU A 422 4.44 -10.21 10.00
CA GLU A 422 3.24 -9.66 10.67
C GLU A 422 1.96 -10.40 10.27
N TYR A 423 1.00 -10.47 11.20
CA TYR A 423 -0.31 -11.07 10.98
C TYR A 423 -1.44 -10.09 11.31
N SER A 424 -2.45 -10.06 10.45
CA SER A 424 -3.65 -9.25 10.70
C SER A 424 -4.37 -9.67 11.98
N ILE A 425 -5.01 -8.73 12.67
CA ILE A 425 -5.73 -9.00 13.92
C ILE A 425 -7.17 -9.46 13.69
N GLN A 426 -7.58 -10.48 14.44
CA GLN A 426 -8.97 -10.91 14.56
C GLN A 426 -9.66 -10.12 15.70
N PHE A 427 -10.38 -9.04 15.36
CA PHE A 427 -10.94 -8.13 16.36
C PHE A 427 -12.16 -8.68 17.11
N SER A 428 -12.92 -9.62 16.56
CA SER A 428 -14.01 -10.29 17.31
C SER A 428 -13.48 -11.18 18.44
N GLN A 429 -12.32 -11.80 18.23
CA GLN A 429 -11.61 -12.58 19.24
C GLN A 429 -10.97 -11.66 20.28
N MET A 430 -10.37 -10.55 19.88
CA MET A 430 -9.91 -9.50 20.82
C MET A 430 -11.05 -8.99 21.70
N ILE A 431 -12.23 -8.70 21.12
CA ILE A 431 -13.44 -8.32 21.87
C ILE A 431 -13.84 -9.40 22.86
N SER A 432 -13.85 -10.67 22.43
CA SER A 432 -14.21 -11.80 23.29
C SER A 432 -13.26 -11.94 24.47
N VAL A 433 -11.94 -11.83 24.26
CA VAL A 433 -10.94 -11.88 25.32
C VAL A 433 -11.08 -10.69 26.26
N ALA A 434 -11.19 -9.46 25.73
CA ALA A 434 -11.35 -8.25 26.54
C ALA A 434 -12.64 -8.26 27.37
N ALA A 435 -13.76 -8.73 26.80
CA ALA A 435 -15.01 -8.87 27.53
C ALA A 435 -14.91 -9.93 28.64
N ALA A 436 -14.24 -11.07 28.37
CA ALA A 436 -14.02 -12.11 29.37
C ALA A 436 -13.08 -11.67 30.50
N LEU A 437 -12.16 -10.74 30.24
CA LEU A 437 -11.33 -10.09 31.26
C LEU A 437 -12.12 -9.07 32.11
N GLY A 438 -13.28 -8.60 31.66
CA GLY A 438 -14.15 -7.68 32.38
C GLY A 438 -14.08 -6.21 31.92
N PHE A 439 -13.52 -5.91 30.74
CA PHE A 439 -13.51 -4.55 30.20
C PHE A 439 -14.91 -4.09 29.76
N ASN A 440 -15.22 -2.82 30.01
CA ASN A 440 -16.24 -2.09 29.24
C ASN A 440 -15.61 -1.65 27.93
N LEU A 441 -16.14 -2.06 26.78
CA LEU A 441 -15.45 -1.85 25.52
C LEU A 441 -16.38 -1.50 24.37
N TYR A 442 -15.78 -0.88 23.35
CA TYR A 442 -16.38 -0.79 22.03
C TYR A 442 -15.27 -0.85 20.96
N LEU A 443 -15.68 -1.16 19.72
CA LEU A 443 -14.79 -1.18 18.57
C LEU A 443 -15.23 -0.09 17.58
N THR A 444 -14.27 0.70 17.10
CA THR A 444 -14.45 1.67 16.03
C THR A 444 -13.30 1.54 15.01
N ASP A 445 -13.21 2.46 14.06
CA ASP A 445 -12.11 2.52 13.09
C ASP A 445 -11.37 3.85 13.12
N ALA A 446 -10.21 3.88 12.45
CA ALA A 446 -9.35 5.05 12.40
C ALA A 446 -10.08 6.30 11.89
N PHE A 447 -11.00 6.11 10.92
CA PHE A 447 -11.69 7.22 10.29
C PHE A 447 -12.58 7.94 11.30
N ASP A 448 -13.40 7.17 12.01
CA ASP A 448 -14.37 7.73 12.95
C ASP A 448 -13.70 8.13 14.28
N PHE A 449 -12.76 7.34 14.81
CA PHE A 449 -12.07 7.67 16.07
C PHE A 449 -11.25 8.96 15.97
N LEU A 450 -10.47 9.14 14.90
CA LEU A 450 -9.56 10.30 14.74
C LEU A 450 -10.24 11.49 14.07
N GLY A 451 -11.49 11.35 13.63
CA GLY A 451 -12.23 12.42 12.97
C GLY A 451 -11.70 12.75 11.56
N PHE A 452 -11.34 11.74 10.78
CA PHE A 452 -10.93 11.94 9.39
C PHE A 452 -12.05 12.58 8.58
N ARG A 453 -11.65 13.47 7.67
CA ARG A 453 -12.55 14.17 6.76
C ARG A 453 -12.64 13.49 5.39
N SER A 454 -13.85 13.30 4.87
CA SER A 454 -14.07 12.69 3.56
C SER A 454 -14.02 13.69 2.40
N ASP A 455 -14.05 14.99 2.69
CA ASP A 455 -14.07 16.08 1.70
C ASP A 455 -12.68 16.51 1.20
N VAL A 456 -11.63 15.80 1.62
CA VAL A 456 -10.24 16.10 1.25
C VAL A 456 -9.77 15.16 0.13
N ASN A 457 -9.15 15.71 -0.91
CA ASN A 457 -8.52 14.90 -1.96
C ASN A 457 -7.08 14.54 -1.58
N LEU A 458 -6.76 13.25 -1.62
CA LEU A 458 -5.45 12.71 -1.29
C LEU A 458 -4.76 12.14 -2.53
N ILE A 459 -3.43 12.20 -2.54
CA ILE A 459 -2.62 11.52 -3.53
C ILE A 459 -2.89 10.01 -3.48
N THR A 460 -3.07 9.40 -4.65
CA THR A 460 -3.17 7.95 -4.75
C THR A 460 -1.84 7.29 -4.40
N ALA A 461 -1.86 6.10 -3.78
CA ALA A 461 -0.65 5.32 -3.51
C ALA A 461 0.23 5.13 -4.77
N PHE A 462 -0.42 4.89 -5.92
CA PHE A 462 0.22 4.86 -7.23
C PHE A 462 1.00 6.15 -7.53
N SER A 463 0.35 7.32 -7.41
CA SER A 463 0.97 8.60 -7.77
C SER A 463 2.08 8.98 -6.80
N TYR A 464 1.92 8.69 -5.51
CA TYR A 464 2.95 8.91 -4.51
C TYR A 464 4.18 8.05 -4.81
N GLN A 465 4.03 6.74 -5.01
CA GLN A 465 5.14 5.84 -5.30
C GLN A 465 5.87 6.23 -6.58
N ALA A 466 5.14 6.62 -7.62
CA ALA A 466 5.73 7.11 -8.86
C ALA A 466 6.54 8.41 -8.63
N ALA A 467 5.98 9.37 -7.88
CA ALA A 467 6.67 10.61 -7.54
C ALA A 467 7.91 10.36 -6.68
N TYR A 468 7.80 9.50 -5.66
CA TYR A 468 8.90 9.09 -4.81
C TYR A 468 10.05 8.50 -5.63
N ARG A 469 9.76 7.58 -6.56
CA ARG A 469 10.77 6.95 -7.42
C ARG A 469 11.44 7.93 -8.38
N ILE A 470 10.69 8.89 -8.91
CA ILE A 470 11.26 9.98 -9.73
C ILE A 470 12.18 10.85 -8.89
N MET A 471 11.75 11.27 -7.70
CA MET A 471 12.56 12.13 -6.82
C MET A 471 13.82 11.40 -6.33
N GLU A 472 13.69 10.12 -5.96
CA GLU A 472 14.82 9.25 -5.61
C GLU A 472 15.84 9.16 -6.76
N HIS A 473 15.38 9.00 -8.01
CA HIS A 473 16.24 9.00 -9.19
C HIS A 473 16.97 10.34 -9.40
N LEU A 474 16.39 11.45 -8.96
CA LEU A 474 17.00 12.78 -9.00
C LEU A 474 17.85 13.10 -7.76
N GLY A 475 17.96 12.18 -6.80
CA GLY A 475 18.66 12.41 -5.54
C GLY A 475 17.92 13.37 -4.59
N VAL A 476 16.62 13.56 -4.79
CA VAL A 476 15.75 14.38 -3.94
C VAL A 476 14.93 13.44 -3.04
N TYR A 477 14.97 13.69 -1.74
CA TYR A 477 14.16 12.95 -0.79
C TYR A 477 12.73 13.51 -0.77
N LEU A 478 11.75 12.63 -1.01
CA LEU A 478 10.33 12.91 -0.82
C LEU A 478 9.85 12.12 0.41
N PRO A 479 9.40 12.78 1.50
CA PRO A 479 8.94 12.06 2.68
C PRO A 479 7.75 11.15 2.38
N ASN A 480 7.73 9.98 3.04
CA ASN A 480 6.61 9.08 2.95
C ASN A 480 5.44 9.57 3.81
N MET A 481 4.53 10.26 3.15
CA MET A 481 3.36 10.88 3.73
C MET A 481 2.19 10.78 2.76
N THR A 482 0.98 10.90 3.30
CA THR A 482 -0.16 11.22 2.45
C THR A 482 -0.16 12.72 2.16
N TYR A 483 -0.36 13.10 0.90
CA TYR A 483 -0.35 14.50 0.47
C TYR A 483 -1.69 14.92 -0.13
N THR A 484 -2.13 16.14 0.18
CA THR A 484 -3.04 16.90 -0.70
C THR A 484 -2.25 17.54 -1.85
N PRO A 485 -2.90 18.05 -2.91
CA PRO A 485 -2.21 18.79 -3.97
C PRO A 485 -1.36 19.94 -3.43
N GLU A 486 -1.87 20.70 -2.47
CA GLU A 486 -1.22 21.87 -1.88
C GLU A 486 -0.03 21.45 -1.01
N MET A 487 -0.17 20.38 -0.23
CA MET A 487 0.93 19.86 0.59
C MET A 487 2.07 19.34 -0.29
N LEU A 488 1.76 18.58 -1.34
CA LEU A 488 2.79 18.09 -2.27
C LEU A 488 3.48 19.25 -2.98
N LYS A 489 2.72 20.29 -3.36
CA LYS A 489 3.28 21.50 -3.97
C LYS A 489 4.20 22.24 -3.00
N ALA A 490 3.85 22.32 -1.72
CA ALA A 490 4.71 22.92 -0.72
C ALA A 490 6.01 22.12 -0.50
N GLU A 491 5.93 20.79 -0.48
CA GLU A 491 7.09 19.90 -0.29
C GLU A 491 8.04 19.93 -1.50
N LEU A 492 7.50 19.91 -2.72
CA LEU A 492 8.30 19.89 -3.96
C LEU A 492 8.72 21.30 -4.44
N GLY A 493 8.09 22.36 -3.94
CA GLY A 493 8.38 23.73 -4.35
C GLY A 493 8.25 23.92 -5.87
N SER A 494 9.32 24.43 -6.50
CA SER A 494 9.35 24.68 -7.95
C SER A 494 9.27 23.41 -8.79
N ASP A 495 9.59 22.25 -8.23
CA ASP A 495 9.57 20.98 -8.97
C ASP A 495 8.13 20.45 -9.16
N TYR A 496 7.16 20.92 -8.38
CA TYR A 496 5.76 20.47 -8.51
C TYR A 496 5.20 20.67 -9.93
N ASP A 497 5.46 21.83 -10.53
CA ASP A 497 4.91 22.19 -11.84
C ASP A 497 5.53 21.37 -13.00
N GLY A 498 6.60 20.61 -12.73
CA GLY A 498 7.19 19.65 -13.67
C GLY A 498 6.43 18.32 -13.74
N PHE A 499 5.64 17.97 -12.72
CA PHE A 499 4.94 16.70 -12.67
C PHE A 499 3.70 16.65 -13.58
N ARG A 500 3.49 15.51 -14.24
CA ARG A 500 2.33 15.19 -15.08
C ARG A 500 1.82 13.80 -14.72
N GLY A 501 0.50 13.64 -14.71
CA GLY A 501 -0.15 12.34 -14.46
C GLY A 501 -0.33 11.97 -12.98
N LEU A 502 0.00 12.89 -12.06
CA LEU A 502 -0.36 12.72 -10.64
C LEU A 502 -1.89 12.69 -10.48
N GLN A 503 -2.37 11.75 -9.69
CA GLN A 503 -3.78 11.54 -9.41
C GLN A 503 -4.07 11.75 -7.93
N PHE A 504 -5.08 12.59 -7.69
CA PHE A 504 -5.66 12.86 -6.38
C PHE A 504 -7.12 12.45 -6.41
N VAL A 505 -7.56 11.75 -5.36
CA VAL A 505 -8.92 11.22 -5.24
C VAL A 505 -9.50 11.55 -3.88
N GLY A 506 -10.82 11.71 -3.82
CA GLY A 506 -11.53 11.87 -2.55
C GLY A 506 -11.37 10.63 -1.68
N VAL A 507 -11.43 10.81 -0.37
CA VAL A 507 -11.25 9.72 0.59
C VAL A 507 -12.41 8.75 0.50
N ASN A 508 -12.13 7.49 0.14
CA ASN A 508 -13.02 6.39 0.48
C ASN A 508 -12.75 6.01 1.95
N LYS A 509 -13.79 5.81 2.77
CA LYS A 509 -13.64 5.31 4.14
C LYS A 509 -13.07 3.89 4.19
N ASP A 510 -13.30 3.07 3.16
CA ASP A 510 -12.99 1.63 3.21
C ASP A 510 -11.54 1.26 3.55
N PRO A 511 -10.49 1.95 3.05
CA PRO A 511 -9.11 1.70 3.46
C PRO A 511 -8.80 2.07 4.92
N PHE A 512 -9.60 2.90 5.56
CA PHE A 512 -9.45 3.24 6.98
C PHE A 512 -10.25 2.29 7.87
N LYS A 513 -11.34 1.70 7.35
CA LYS A 513 -12.16 0.72 8.09
C LYS A 513 -11.39 -0.52 8.50
N VAL A 514 -10.25 -0.83 7.87
CA VAL A 514 -9.42 -1.99 8.21
C VAL A 514 -8.45 -1.71 9.36
N VAL A 515 -8.18 -0.44 9.69
CA VAL A 515 -7.44 -0.08 10.90
C VAL A 515 -8.46 0.18 12.00
N LYS A 516 -8.53 -0.74 12.96
CA LYS A 516 -9.53 -0.70 14.02
C LYS A 516 -8.94 -0.10 15.29
N PHE A 517 -9.83 0.42 16.12
CA PHE A 517 -9.55 0.94 17.44
C PHE A 517 -10.44 0.19 18.42
N LEU A 518 -9.83 -0.67 19.22
CA LEU A 518 -10.47 -1.32 20.35
C LEU A 518 -10.23 -0.47 21.60
N VAL A 519 -11.30 0.13 22.10
CA VAL A 519 -11.27 0.97 23.29
C VAL A 519 -11.78 0.15 24.46
N CYS A 520 -10.98 0.04 25.51
CA CYS A 520 -11.22 -0.81 26.67
C CYS A 520 -11.08 0.00 27.96
N GLN A 521 -12.17 0.16 28.70
CA GLN A 521 -12.17 0.80 30.01
C GLN A 521 -12.26 -0.26 31.11
N LYS A 522 -11.32 -0.23 32.05
CA LYS A 522 -11.36 -1.08 33.25
C LYS A 522 -12.47 -0.56 34.18
N PRO A 523 -13.40 -1.41 34.65
CA PRO A 523 -14.46 -0.95 35.55
C PRO A 523 -13.90 -0.43 36.88
N ASP A 524 -14.60 0.50 37.53
CA ASP A 524 -14.21 1.04 38.86
C ASP A 524 -14.25 -0.01 39.97
N SER A 525 -15.06 -1.06 39.77
CA SER A 525 -15.14 -2.22 40.64
C SER A 525 -15.44 -3.46 39.80
N ILE A 526 -14.68 -4.54 40.01
CA ILE A 526 -15.03 -5.85 39.45
C ILE A 526 -16.26 -6.36 40.24
N PRO A 527 -17.39 -6.67 39.58
CA PRO A 527 -18.57 -7.20 40.27
C PRO A 527 -18.22 -8.44 41.09
N GLN A 528 -18.70 -8.52 42.33
CA GLN A 528 -18.38 -9.61 43.27
C GLN A 528 -18.71 -11.03 42.75
N ASP A 529 -19.53 -11.15 41.72
CA ASP A 529 -19.90 -12.42 41.09
C ASP A 529 -18.88 -12.93 40.04
N GLN A 530 -17.78 -12.20 39.81
CA GLN A 530 -16.71 -12.55 38.86
C GLN A 530 -15.30 -12.64 39.48
N ALA A 531 -15.18 -12.49 40.80
CA ALA A 531 -13.91 -12.52 41.55
C ALA A 531 -13.53 -13.91 42.06
#